data_AF-A0A0M0LP48-F1
#
_entry.id   AF-A0A0M0LP48-F1
#
_cell.length_a   1.000
_cell.length_b   1.000
_cell.length_c   1.000
_cell.angle_alpha   90.00
_cell.angle_beta   90.00
_cell.angle_gamma   90.00
#
_symmetry.space_group_name_H-M   'P 1'
#
loop_
_entity.id
_entity.type
_entity.pdbx_description
1 polymer ?
#
loop_
_entity_poly.entity_id
_entity_poly.type
_entity_poly.pdbx_seq_one_letter_code
_entity_poly.pdbx_strand_id
1 'polypeptide(L)'
;MFALDEDRPGPLAREVEVGNVEYKLKLIEPTSTRFEQLVTQLKWRLAEGGGEAIYEIGVEDDGSLRGLSEADMEESLHTLQRMCNRLKAHMLVRYRRSVGGGEATVAEVLVRAVEVTSKPEVRVAFLGGPQSGKSTLVAGLATGQRDNGQGSARTLVMRHPHELQSGATSSISEHTIGFDAHGRLVNSADATFGTSSASEIVAQSARLVTLLDLCGEERYLKTTLYGLTAHAPDFAILAVRADQPVITSGGAGSNSGG
;
A
#
# COMPACT_ATOMS: atom_id res chain seq x y z
N MET A 1 -9.59 -18.07 21.40
CA MET A 1 -8.88 -18.18 22.68
C MET A 1 -7.41 -18.37 22.33
N PHE A 2 -6.70 -17.24 22.16
CA PHE A 2 -5.27 -17.27 21.86
C PHE A 2 -4.54 -17.32 23.19
N ALA A 3 -3.65 -18.31 23.37
CA ALA A 3 -2.87 -18.47 24.57
C ALA A 3 -2.00 -17.22 24.80
N LEU A 4 -2.03 -16.68 26.01
CA LEU A 4 -1.08 -15.69 26.48
C LEU A 4 0.26 -16.44 26.61
N ASP A 5 1.21 -16.12 25.74
CA ASP A 5 2.57 -16.63 25.84
C ASP A 5 3.25 -15.85 26.97
N GLU A 6 3.45 -16.49 28.12
CA GLU A 6 3.96 -15.84 29.35
C GLU A 6 5.48 -15.60 29.34
N ASP A 7 6.21 -15.95 28.27
CA ASP A 7 7.66 -16.11 28.35
C ASP A 7 8.44 -15.34 27.27
N ARG A 8 8.59 -14.02 27.46
CA ARG A 8 9.66 -13.23 26.82
C ARG A 8 10.72 -12.85 27.86
N PRO A 9 11.92 -13.46 27.84
CA PRO A 9 12.94 -13.21 28.86
C PRO A 9 13.92 -12.13 28.40
N GLY A 10 14.01 -11.02 29.16
CA GLY A 10 15.14 -10.09 29.10
C GLY A 10 14.78 -8.60 29.14
N PRO A 11 15.77 -7.72 29.40
CA PRO A 11 15.63 -6.29 29.18
C PRO A 11 15.43 -6.01 27.68
N LEU A 12 14.61 -5.01 27.37
CA LEU A 12 14.40 -4.58 25.99
C LEU A 12 15.61 -3.77 25.51
N ALA A 13 15.93 -3.85 24.23
CA ALA A 13 16.90 -2.95 23.63
C ALA A 13 16.35 -1.52 23.65
N ARG A 14 17.25 -0.54 23.69
CA ARG A 14 16.91 0.88 23.61
C ARG A 14 16.01 1.16 22.41
N GLU A 15 15.02 2.03 22.61
CA GLU A 15 14.11 2.41 21.53
C GLU A 15 14.90 2.99 20.36
N VAL A 16 14.49 2.60 19.15
CA VAL A 16 14.98 3.20 17.91
C VAL A 16 13.91 4.18 17.43
N GLU A 17 14.30 5.41 17.10
CA GLU A 17 13.36 6.44 16.64
C GLU A 17 12.64 6.06 15.34
N VAL A 18 13.19 5.09 14.58
CA VAL A 18 12.65 4.58 13.31
C VAL A 18 12.07 3.18 13.52
N GLY A 19 10.91 2.91 12.91
CA GLY A 19 10.25 1.61 12.90
C GLY A 19 8.86 1.66 13.52
N ASN A 20 8.26 0.50 13.74
CA ASN A 20 6.88 0.39 14.19
C ASN A 20 6.72 0.09 15.68
N VAL A 21 7.81 0.19 16.46
CA VAL A 21 7.82 -0.04 17.91
C VAL A 21 7.96 1.29 18.62
N GLU A 22 7.15 1.51 19.66
CA GLU A 22 7.14 2.72 20.45
C GLU A 22 7.16 2.39 21.95
N TYR A 23 8.05 3.01 22.72
CA TYR A 23 8.10 2.83 24.17
C TYR A 23 7.42 3.99 24.88
N LYS A 24 6.61 3.69 25.89
CA LYS A 24 5.97 4.72 26.72
C LYS A 24 5.94 4.27 28.17
N LEU A 25 6.55 5.07 29.05
CA LEU A 25 6.44 4.81 30.48
C LEU A 25 4.98 4.87 30.95
N LYS A 26 4.22 5.90 30.56
CA LYS A 26 2.80 6.07 30.91
C LYS A 26 2.04 6.95 29.93
N LEU A 27 0.73 6.72 29.80
CA LEU A 27 -0.20 7.47 28.95
C LEU A 27 -1.44 7.93 29.74
N ILE A 28 -1.20 8.58 30.87
CA ILE A 28 -2.23 9.07 31.80
C ILE A 28 -2.74 10.44 31.35
N GLU A 29 -4.06 10.60 31.28
CA GLU A 29 -4.80 11.82 30.93
C GLU A 29 -4.01 12.93 30.21
N PRO A 30 -3.60 12.71 28.95
CA PRO A 30 -2.88 13.74 28.21
C PRO A 30 -3.78 14.95 27.94
N THR A 31 -3.20 16.14 27.91
CA THR A 31 -3.88 17.35 27.43
C THR A 31 -4.34 17.14 25.98
N SER A 32 -5.35 17.89 25.53
CA SER A 32 -5.87 17.78 24.15
C SER A 32 -4.77 17.91 23.09
N THR A 33 -3.84 18.86 23.25
CA THR A 33 -2.70 19.03 22.35
C THR A 33 -1.76 17.82 22.39
N ARG A 34 -1.45 17.29 23.59
CA ARG A 34 -0.58 16.12 23.73
C ARG A 34 -1.25 14.87 23.14
N PHE A 35 -2.57 14.73 23.31
CA PHE A 35 -3.33 13.64 22.74
C PHE A 35 -3.27 13.64 21.21
N GLU A 36 -3.44 14.80 20.55
CA GLU A 36 -3.32 14.90 19.08
C GLU A 36 -1.89 14.59 18.59
N GLN A 37 -0.86 14.97 19.35
CA GLN A 37 0.52 14.57 19.05
C GLN A 37 0.72 13.06 19.13
N LEU A 38 0.18 12.41 20.18
CA LEU A 38 0.25 10.96 20.35
C LEU A 38 -0.50 10.22 19.22
N VAL A 39 -1.67 10.73 18.81
CA VAL A 39 -2.42 10.18 17.65
C VAL A 39 -1.60 10.30 16.36
N THR A 40 -0.95 11.44 16.15
CA THR A 40 -0.10 11.66 14.96
C THR A 40 1.10 10.71 14.95
N GLN A 41 1.72 10.50 16.11
CA GLN A 41 2.80 9.52 16.27
C GLN A 41 2.33 8.09 15.97
N LEU A 42 1.19 7.65 16.55
CA LEU A 42 0.64 6.32 16.28
C LEU A 42 0.36 6.12 14.79
N LYS A 43 -0.18 7.13 14.11
CA LYS A 43 -0.40 7.09 12.66
C LYS A 43 0.90 6.88 11.89
N TRP A 44 1.99 7.51 12.32
CA TRP A 44 3.30 7.37 11.69
C TRP A 44 3.88 5.95 11.92
N ARG A 45 3.84 5.44 13.15
CA ARG A 45 4.27 4.08 13.48
C ARG A 45 3.51 3.00 12.70
N LEU A 46 2.19 3.17 12.56
CA LEU A 46 1.37 2.30 11.72
C LEU A 46 1.79 2.34 10.25
N ALA A 47 2.17 3.51 9.73
CA ALA A 47 2.63 3.63 8.34
C ALA A 47 3.99 2.94 8.12
N GLU A 48 4.93 3.10 9.04
CA GLU A 48 6.24 2.43 8.95
C GLU A 48 6.14 0.91 9.09
N GLY A 49 5.19 0.42 9.90
CA GLY A 49 4.94 -1.00 10.12
C GLY A 49 3.91 -1.64 9.19
N GLY A 50 3.59 -1.01 8.05
CA GLY A 50 2.68 -1.59 7.06
C GLY A 50 1.25 -1.84 7.57
N GLY A 51 0.78 -1.02 8.52
CA GLY A 51 -0.52 -1.15 9.18
C GLY A 51 -0.45 -1.74 10.58
N GLU A 52 0.73 -2.06 11.11
CA GLU A 52 0.93 -2.58 12.46
C GLU A 52 1.89 -1.71 13.26
N ALA A 53 1.60 -1.48 14.53
CA ALA A 53 2.47 -0.81 15.49
C ALA A 53 2.47 -1.56 16.81
N ILE A 54 3.62 -1.60 17.50
CA ILE A 54 3.80 -2.23 18.80
C ILE A 54 4.09 -1.15 19.83
N TYR A 55 3.30 -1.10 20.90
CA TYR A 55 3.50 -0.20 22.02
C TYR A 55 3.92 -0.99 23.25
N GLU A 56 5.07 -0.62 23.83
CA GLU A 56 5.55 -1.17 25.10
C GLU A 56 5.22 -0.16 26.21
N ILE A 57 4.24 -0.49 27.06
CA ILE A 57 3.74 0.36 28.13
C ILE A 57 4.42 -0.01 29.46
N GLY A 58 4.88 1.00 30.21
CA GLY A 58 5.65 0.82 31.43
C GLY A 58 7.16 0.65 31.19
N VAL A 59 7.62 0.99 29.98
CA VAL A 59 9.02 0.90 29.55
C VAL A 59 9.55 2.30 29.30
N GLU A 60 10.76 2.60 29.80
CA GLU A 60 11.43 3.86 29.49
C GLU A 60 12.16 3.78 28.14
N ASP A 61 12.48 4.92 27.53
CA ASP A 61 13.07 5.02 26.19
C ASP A 61 14.44 4.27 26.08
N ASP A 62 15.11 4.04 27.22
CA ASP A 62 16.35 3.26 27.31
C ASP A 62 16.15 1.74 27.30
N GLY A 63 14.89 1.26 27.31
CA GLY A 63 14.50 -0.14 27.37
C GLY A 63 14.35 -0.70 28.79
N SER A 64 14.50 0.13 29.82
CA SER A 64 14.34 -0.28 31.21
C SER A 64 12.86 -0.55 31.57
N LEU A 65 12.61 -1.68 32.22
CA LEU A 65 11.28 -2.13 32.61
C LEU A 65 10.94 -1.57 34.00
N ARG A 66 10.39 -0.36 34.05
CA ARG A 66 9.96 0.26 35.30
C ARG A 66 8.61 -0.25 35.79
N GLY A 67 7.70 -0.52 34.85
CA GLY A 67 6.33 -0.95 35.13
C GLY A 67 5.46 0.16 35.72
N LEU A 68 4.16 -0.11 35.76
CA LEU A 68 3.11 0.75 36.28
C LEU A 68 2.25 0.02 37.32
N SER A 69 1.61 0.79 38.21
CA SER A 69 0.53 0.26 39.05
C SER A 69 -0.64 -0.23 38.17
N GLU A 70 -1.50 -1.09 38.71
CA GLU A 70 -2.66 -1.59 37.97
C GLU A 70 -3.57 -0.45 37.49
N ALA A 71 -3.80 0.56 38.34
CA ALA A 71 -4.58 1.74 37.99
C ALA A 71 -3.95 2.56 36.86
N ASP A 72 -2.65 2.86 36.96
CA ASP A 72 -1.92 3.63 35.93
C ASP A 72 -1.85 2.87 34.59
N MET A 73 -1.77 1.54 34.65
CA MET A 73 -1.78 0.67 33.47
C MET A 73 -3.15 0.70 32.79
N GLU A 74 -4.24 0.55 33.54
CA GLU A 74 -5.61 0.62 33.04
C GLU A 74 -5.86 1.96 32.32
N GLU A 75 -5.42 3.07 32.93
CA GLU A 75 -5.59 4.40 32.37
C GLU A 75 -4.74 4.62 31.11
N SER A 76 -3.49 4.12 31.11
CA SER A 76 -2.61 4.19 29.96
C SER A 76 -3.17 3.42 28.76
N LEU A 77 -3.72 2.23 28.99
CA LEU A 77 -4.38 1.42 27.97
C LEU A 77 -5.68 2.08 27.50
N HIS A 78 -6.44 2.71 28.39
CA HIS A 78 -7.63 3.47 28.01
C HIS A 78 -7.28 4.67 27.11
N THR A 79 -6.20 5.39 27.39
CA THR A 79 -5.71 6.46 26.50
C THR A 79 -5.26 5.91 25.16
N LEU A 80 -4.51 4.80 25.13
CA LEU A 80 -4.11 4.16 23.87
C LEU A 80 -5.32 3.67 23.06
N GLN A 81 -6.34 3.14 23.72
CA GLN A 81 -7.60 2.76 23.09
C GLN A 81 -8.31 3.98 22.47
N ARG A 82 -8.32 5.14 23.15
CA ARG A 82 -8.85 6.38 22.58
C ARG A 82 -8.07 6.81 21.34
N MET A 83 -6.74 6.69 21.35
CA MET A 83 -5.90 6.96 20.18
C MET A 83 -6.24 6.01 19.02
N CYS A 84 -6.38 4.71 19.30
CA CYS A 84 -6.77 3.70 18.32
C CYS A 84 -8.14 4.02 17.71
N ASN A 85 -9.13 4.35 18.53
CA ASN A 85 -10.48 4.73 18.07
C ASN A 85 -10.44 5.94 17.13
N ARG A 86 -9.60 6.93 17.42
CA ARG A 86 -9.41 8.12 16.57
C ARG A 86 -8.88 7.78 15.17
N LEU A 87 -8.05 6.74 15.07
CA LEU A 87 -7.47 6.24 13.82
C LEU A 87 -8.23 5.06 13.21
N LYS A 88 -9.34 4.62 13.84
CA LYS A 88 -10.06 3.38 13.48
C LYS A 88 -9.13 2.16 13.46
N ALA A 89 -8.23 2.07 14.44
CA ALA A 89 -7.35 0.92 14.64
C ALA A 89 -7.89 -0.01 15.73
N HIS A 90 -7.54 -1.29 15.66
CA HIS A 90 -7.82 -2.28 16.69
C HIS A 90 -6.60 -2.43 17.60
N MET A 91 -6.85 -2.44 18.92
CA MET A 91 -5.83 -2.65 19.93
C MET A 91 -5.94 -4.08 20.48
N LEU A 92 -4.81 -4.77 20.60
CA LEU A 92 -4.72 -6.09 21.21
C LEU A 92 -3.57 -6.09 22.22
N VAL A 93 -3.90 -6.24 23.51
CA VAL A 93 -2.88 -6.48 24.54
C VAL A 93 -2.36 -7.90 24.36
N ARG A 94 -1.08 -8.05 23.99
CA ARG A 94 -0.49 -9.36 23.70
C ARG A 94 -0.05 -10.08 24.97
N TYR A 95 0.59 -9.36 25.88
CA TYR A 95 0.94 -9.87 27.20
C TYR A 95 1.03 -8.74 28.23
N ARG A 96 0.92 -9.11 29.51
CA ARG A 96 1.23 -8.27 30.67
C ARG A 96 2.23 -9.02 31.54
N ARG A 97 3.22 -8.33 32.07
CA ARG A 97 4.26 -8.93 32.92
C ARG A 97 4.47 -8.11 34.18
N SER A 98 4.51 -8.77 35.32
CA SER A 98 4.89 -8.15 36.59
C SER A 98 6.41 -7.99 36.72
N VAL A 99 6.84 -6.84 37.22
CA VAL A 99 8.23 -6.46 37.49
C VAL A 99 8.37 -5.98 38.94
N GLY A 100 9.60 -5.90 39.43
CA GLY A 100 9.86 -5.40 40.80
C GLY A 100 9.25 -6.23 41.92
N GLY A 101 9.10 -7.55 41.75
CA GLY A 101 8.54 -8.44 42.78
C GLY A 101 7.01 -8.52 42.83
N GLY A 102 6.30 -7.99 41.82
CA GLY A 102 4.84 -8.10 41.71
C GLY A 102 4.08 -6.78 41.87
N GLU A 103 4.76 -5.69 42.21
CA GLU A 103 4.12 -4.40 42.52
C GLU A 103 3.85 -3.54 41.28
N ALA A 104 4.52 -3.80 40.16
CA ALA A 104 4.38 -3.04 38.93
C ALA A 104 4.26 -3.96 37.70
N THR A 105 3.57 -3.50 36.66
CA THR A 105 3.28 -4.28 35.45
C THR A 105 3.71 -3.53 34.19
N VAL A 106 4.26 -4.26 33.21
CA VAL A 106 4.52 -3.79 31.84
C VAL A 106 3.60 -4.52 30.86
N ALA A 107 3.31 -3.91 29.71
CA ALA A 107 2.42 -4.51 28.71
C ALA A 107 2.91 -4.26 27.27
N GLU A 108 2.93 -5.31 26.45
CA GLU A 108 3.07 -5.18 25.00
C GLU A 108 1.69 -5.12 24.36
N VAL A 109 1.46 -4.08 23.57
CA VAL A 109 0.20 -3.82 22.90
C VAL A 109 0.43 -3.76 21.40
N LEU A 110 -0.20 -4.67 20.67
CA LEU A 110 -0.26 -4.62 19.21
C LEU A 110 -1.43 -3.73 18.80
N VAL A 111 -1.13 -2.67 18.07
CA VAL A 111 -2.12 -1.86 17.37
C VAL A 111 -2.07 -2.24 15.90
N ARG A 112 -3.20 -2.71 15.38
CA ARG A 112 -3.37 -2.97 13.96
C ARG A 112 -4.34 -1.95 13.42
N ALA A 113 -3.93 -1.16 12.42
CA ALA A 113 -4.86 -0.38 11.64
C ALA A 113 -5.94 -1.36 11.15
N VAL A 114 -7.20 -1.10 11.48
CA VAL A 114 -8.27 -1.78 10.75
C VAL A 114 -8.06 -1.26 9.35
N GLU A 115 -7.60 -2.14 8.45
CA GLU A 115 -7.52 -1.81 7.03
C GLU A 115 -8.77 -1.00 6.73
N VAL A 116 -8.60 0.23 6.25
CA VAL A 116 -9.70 0.93 5.60
C VAL A 116 -10.08 -0.04 4.51
N THR A 117 -11.12 -0.83 4.78
CA THR A 117 -11.71 -1.88 3.94
C THR A 117 -11.07 -1.84 2.59
N SER A 118 -10.17 -2.78 2.27
CA SER A 118 -9.54 -2.83 0.95
C SER A 118 -10.63 -2.52 -0.06
N LYS A 119 -10.56 -1.30 -0.61
CA LYS A 119 -11.68 -0.79 -1.40
C LYS A 119 -11.77 -1.78 -2.54
N PRO A 120 -12.97 -2.29 -2.87
CA PRO A 120 -13.08 -3.28 -3.94
C PRO A 120 -12.35 -2.72 -5.16
N GLU A 121 -11.28 -3.42 -5.52
CA GLU A 121 -10.30 -3.02 -6.52
C GLU A 121 -10.35 -4.06 -7.62
N VAL A 122 -10.49 -3.61 -8.87
CA VAL A 122 -10.33 -4.46 -10.05
C VAL A 122 -9.04 -4.10 -10.74
N ARG A 123 -8.16 -5.08 -10.92
CA ARG A 123 -6.87 -4.92 -11.59
C ARG A 123 -6.95 -5.45 -13.01
N VAL A 124 -6.59 -4.61 -13.98
CA VAL A 124 -6.65 -4.93 -15.40
C VAL A 124 -5.27 -4.78 -16.02
N ALA A 125 -4.69 -5.89 -16.47
CA ALA A 125 -3.42 -5.91 -17.17
C ALA A 125 -3.57 -5.73 -18.67
N PHE A 126 -2.76 -4.84 -19.27
CA PHE A 126 -2.73 -4.61 -20.70
C PHE A 126 -1.52 -5.34 -21.31
N LEU A 127 -1.80 -6.29 -22.19
CA LEU A 127 -0.84 -7.17 -22.86
C LEU A 127 -0.89 -6.96 -24.37
N GLY A 128 0.18 -7.35 -25.07
CA GLY A 128 0.26 -7.27 -26.54
C GLY A 128 1.57 -6.70 -27.06
N GLY A 129 1.83 -6.90 -28.35
CA GLY A 129 3.10 -6.56 -28.99
C GLY A 129 3.42 -5.06 -29.01
N PRO A 130 4.61 -4.67 -29.50
CA PRO A 130 4.99 -3.27 -29.63
C PRO A 130 3.99 -2.53 -30.53
N GLN A 131 3.72 -1.27 -30.21
CA GLN A 131 2.82 -0.40 -30.98
C GLN A 131 1.37 -0.88 -31.12
N SER A 132 0.92 -1.86 -30.31
CA SER A 132 -0.48 -2.29 -30.31
C SER A 132 -1.46 -1.32 -29.63
N GLY A 133 -0.97 -0.18 -29.12
CA GLY A 133 -1.80 0.85 -28.51
C GLY A 133 -2.15 0.63 -27.04
N LYS A 134 -1.52 -0.34 -26.34
CA LYS A 134 -1.73 -0.59 -24.88
C LYS A 134 -1.62 0.69 -24.06
N SER A 135 -0.45 1.31 -24.07
CA SER A 135 -0.14 2.51 -23.30
C SER A 135 -0.98 3.71 -23.72
N THR A 136 -1.34 3.80 -25.01
CA THR A 136 -2.28 4.81 -25.53
C THR A 136 -3.68 4.61 -24.93
N LEU A 137 -4.17 3.37 -24.86
CA LEU A 137 -5.47 3.04 -24.29
C LEU A 137 -5.48 3.27 -22.78
N VAL A 138 -4.43 2.83 -22.07
CA VAL A 138 -4.25 3.10 -20.64
C VAL A 138 -4.25 4.60 -20.39
N ALA A 139 -3.51 5.38 -21.16
CA ALA A 139 -3.51 6.83 -21.05
C ALA A 139 -4.88 7.45 -21.29
N GLY A 140 -5.61 7.02 -22.32
CA GLY A 140 -6.94 7.52 -22.61
C GLY A 140 -7.94 7.25 -21.48
N LEU A 141 -7.88 6.05 -20.90
CA LEU A 141 -8.72 5.68 -19.75
C LEU A 141 -8.30 6.40 -18.48
N ALA A 142 -6.99 6.52 -18.25
CA ALA A 142 -6.43 7.10 -17.05
C ALA A 142 -6.48 8.63 -17.05
N THR A 143 -6.60 9.31 -18.19
CA THR A 143 -6.54 10.78 -18.27
C THR A 143 -7.77 11.43 -18.92
N GLY A 144 -8.62 10.64 -19.58
CA GLY A 144 -9.72 11.14 -20.41
C GLY A 144 -9.28 11.82 -21.71
N GLN A 145 -7.97 11.96 -21.97
CA GLN A 145 -7.46 12.60 -23.18
C GLN A 145 -7.39 11.62 -24.35
N ARG A 146 -7.87 12.06 -25.52
CA ARG A 146 -7.71 11.29 -26.76
C ARG A 146 -6.29 11.43 -27.29
N ASP A 147 -5.72 10.33 -27.74
CA ASP A 147 -4.43 10.34 -28.43
C ASP A 147 -4.58 10.99 -29.81
N ASN A 148 -3.64 11.83 -30.20
CA ASN A 148 -3.58 12.45 -31.52
C ASN A 148 -2.99 11.50 -32.60
N GLY A 149 -2.75 10.24 -32.25
CA GLY A 149 -2.14 9.24 -33.13
C GLY A 149 -0.60 9.33 -33.19
N GLN A 150 0.00 10.29 -32.50
CA GLN A 150 1.45 10.45 -32.36
C GLN A 150 1.94 10.09 -30.94
N GLY A 151 1.05 9.57 -30.08
CA GLY A 151 1.37 9.17 -28.72
C GLY A 151 1.24 10.30 -27.70
N SER A 152 0.48 11.36 -28.00
CA SER A 152 0.30 12.49 -27.07
C SER A 152 -0.32 12.06 -25.75
N ALA A 153 -1.25 11.11 -25.79
CA ALA A 153 -1.82 10.53 -24.57
C ALA A 153 -0.78 9.65 -23.85
N ARG A 154 -0.04 8.82 -24.60
CA ARG A 154 1.00 7.94 -24.04
C ARG A 154 2.07 8.70 -23.25
N THR A 155 2.45 9.90 -23.68
CA THR A 155 3.41 10.77 -22.99
C THR A 155 2.96 11.15 -21.58
N LEU A 156 1.65 11.21 -21.31
CA LEU A 156 1.09 11.58 -20.00
C LEU A 156 1.25 10.51 -18.93
N VAL A 157 1.49 9.26 -19.34
CA VAL A 157 1.59 8.10 -18.45
C VAL A 157 2.99 7.51 -18.35
N MET A 158 3.91 7.92 -19.23
CA MET A 158 5.30 7.48 -19.21
C MET A 158 6.06 8.13 -18.04
N ARG A 159 6.69 7.29 -17.21
CA ARG A 159 7.39 7.73 -16.00
C ARG A 159 8.90 7.92 -16.23
N HIS A 160 9.45 7.34 -17.28
CA HIS A 160 10.90 7.34 -17.50
C HIS A 160 11.33 8.15 -18.75
N PRO A 161 12.41 8.95 -18.65
CA PRO A 161 12.93 9.74 -19.78
C PRO A 161 13.26 8.91 -21.03
N HIS A 162 13.70 7.66 -20.85
CA HIS A 162 14.03 6.77 -21.97
C HIS A 162 12.78 6.17 -22.65
N GLU A 163 11.63 6.11 -21.97
CA GLU A 163 10.34 5.74 -22.58
C GLU A 163 9.81 6.89 -23.46
N LEU A 164 10.02 8.13 -23.00
CA LEU A 164 9.68 9.34 -23.77
C LEU A 164 10.53 9.48 -25.04
N GLN A 165 11.82 9.15 -24.97
CA GLN A 165 12.74 9.21 -26.12
C GLN A 165 12.54 8.06 -27.11
N SER A 166 12.32 6.83 -26.63
CA SER A 166 12.19 5.65 -27.49
C SER A 166 10.75 5.43 -27.99
N GLY A 167 9.77 5.97 -27.28
CA GLY A 167 8.35 5.68 -27.50
C GLY A 167 7.95 4.24 -27.15
N ALA A 168 8.79 3.49 -26.43
CA ALA A 168 8.53 2.13 -25.98
C ALA A 168 8.44 2.07 -24.46
N THR A 169 7.44 1.35 -23.94
CA THR A 169 7.27 1.07 -22.51
C THR A 169 8.23 -0.03 -22.08
N SER A 170 9.18 0.32 -21.20
CA SER A 170 10.23 -0.57 -20.69
C SER A 170 9.98 -1.02 -19.24
N SER A 171 9.02 -0.39 -18.57
CA SER A 171 8.66 -0.62 -17.17
C SER A 171 7.19 -1.03 -16.99
N ILE A 172 6.87 -1.67 -15.86
CA ILE A 172 5.48 -1.87 -15.46
C ILE A 172 4.97 -0.55 -14.88
N SER A 173 3.88 -0.03 -15.44
CA SER A 173 3.26 1.20 -14.93
C SER A 173 1.85 0.95 -14.42
N GLU A 174 1.58 1.41 -13.20
CA GLU A 174 0.25 1.36 -12.59
C GLU A 174 -0.45 2.71 -12.69
N HIS A 175 -1.74 2.67 -13.02
CA HIS A 175 -2.61 3.84 -13.03
C HIS A 175 -3.92 3.54 -12.30
N THR A 176 -4.14 4.22 -11.18
CA THR A 176 -5.33 4.04 -10.34
C THR A 176 -6.43 5.00 -10.74
N ILE A 177 -7.62 4.44 -10.96
CA ILE A 177 -8.86 5.15 -11.25
C ILE A 177 -9.82 4.91 -10.08
N GLY A 178 -10.38 6.00 -9.57
CA GLY A 178 -11.26 6.04 -8.42
C GLY A 178 -12.71 6.33 -8.80
N PHE A 179 -13.64 5.59 -8.19
CA PHE A 179 -15.08 5.82 -8.30
C PHE A 179 -15.71 6.03 -6.94
N ASP A 180 -16.60 7.02 -6.82
CA ASP A 180 -17.36 7.26 -5.59
C ASP A 180 -18.46 6.21 -5.36
N ALA A 181 -19.20 6.35 -4.25
CA ALA A 181 -20.26 5.39 -3.90
C ALA A 181 -21.39 5.33 -4.93
N HIS A 182 -21.59 6.39 -5.71
CA HIS A 182 -22.57 6.52 -6.78
C HIS A 182 -22.02 6.11 -8.16
N GLY A 183 -20.76 5.67 -8.25
CA GLY A 183 -20.12 5.27 -9.50
C GLY A 183 -19.60 6.44 -10.34
N ARG A 184 -19.48 7.64 -9.77
CA ARG A 184 -18.91 8.80 -10.47
C ARG A 184 -17.40 8.81 -10.33
N LEU A 185 -16.71 9.29 -11.37
CA LEU A 185 -15.26 9.37 -11.40
C LEU A 185 -14.75 10.38 -10.36
N VAL A 186 -13.79 9.97 -9.54
CA VAL A 186 -13.13 10.80 -8.53
C VAL A 186 -11.94 11.54 -9.12
N ASN A 187 -11.25 10.92 -10.07
CA ASN A 187 -10.16 11.54 -10.79
C ASN A 187 -10.73 12.77 -11.53
N SER A 188 -10.45 13.97 -11.02
CA SER A 188 -11.09 15.20 -11.49
C SER A 188 -10.61 15.55 -12.90
N ALA A 189 -11.53 16.03 -13.74
CA ALA A 189 -11.21 16.53 -15.09
C ALA A 189 -10.42 17.85 -15.09
N ASP A 190 -10.54 18.65 -14.01
CA ASP A 190 -9.95 19.99 -13.89
C ASP A 190 -8.57 20.02 -13.23
N ALA A 191 -8.23 18.98 -12.46
CA ALA A 191 -6.86 18.73 -12.08
C ALA A 191 -6.24 17.95 -13.24
N THR A 192 -5.28 18.54 -13.93
CA THR A 192 -4.42 17.84 -14.89
C THR A 192 -4.15 16.44 -14.35
N PHE A 193 -4.74 15.41 -14.97
CA PHE A 193 -4.60 14.02 -14.54
C PHE A 193 -3.10 13.70 -14.44
N GLY A 194 -2.57 13.71 -13.22
CA GLY A 194 -1.13 13.83 -12.96
C GLY A 194 -0.76 14.64 -11.71
N THR A 195 -1.65 15.50 -11.17
CA THR A 195 -1.39 16.26 -9.93
C THR A 195 -2.06 15.71 -8.68
N SER A 196 -3.17 14.99 -8.78
CA SER A 196 -3.75 14.29 -7.63
C SER A 196 -2.88 13.07 -7.30
N SER A 197 -2.33 13.02 -6.09
CA SER A 197 -1.53 11.89 -5.67
C SER A 197 -2.42 10.64 -5.63
N ALA A 198 -1.86 9.47 -5.98
CA ALA A 198 -2.60 8.21 -5.95
C ALA A 198 -3.29 7.95 -4.60
N SER A 199 -2.69 8.44 -3.50
CA SER A 199 -3.25 8.41 -2.15
C SER A 199 -4.55 9.23 -1.98
N GLU A 200 -4.69 10.37 -2.65
CA GLU A 200 -5.91 11.20 -2.60
C GLU A 200 -7.06 10.52 -3.33
N ILE A 201 -6.78 9.96 -4.52
CA ILE A 201 -7.75 9.19 -5.30
C ILE A 201 -8.24 8.01 -4.47
N VAL A 202 -7.31 7.25 -3.88
CA VAL A 202 -7.64 6.12 -3.01
C VAL A 202 -8.47 6.59 -1.82
N ALA A 203 -8.14 7.70 -1.16
CA ALA A 203 -8.87 8.19 0.01
C ALA A 203 -10.33 8.58 -0.32
N GLN A 204 -10.56 9.27 -1.44
CA GLN A 204 -11.87 9.81 -1.82
C GLN A 204 -12.79 8.79 -2.54
N SER A 205 -12.24 7.67 -3.00
CA SER A 205 -13.00 6.66 -3.75
C SER A 205 -13.79 5.71 -2.86
N ALA A 206 -14.88 5.13 -3.35
CA ALA A 206 -15.54 3.97 -2.77
C ALA A 206 -15.12 2.65 -3.45
N ARG A 207 -14.71 2.71 -4.73
CA ARG A 207 -14.23 1.57 -5.53
C ARG A 207 -13.05 1.98 -6.38
N LEU A 208 -12.17 1.04 -6.70
CA LEU A 208 -10.93 1.29 -7.44
C LEU A 208 -10.83 0.41 -8.67
N VAL A 209 -10.21 0.95 -9.72
CA VAL A 209 -9.74 0.19 -10.88
C VAL A 209 -8.29 0.55 -11.11
N THR A 210 -7.41 -0.45 -11.14
CA THR A 210 -5.98 -0.25 -11.39
C THR A 210 -5.62 -0.84 -12.76
N LEU A 211 -5.10 0.01 -13.63
CA LEU A 211 -4.63 -0.35 -14.95
C LEU A 211 -3.13 -0.64 -14.89
N LEU A 212 -2.73 -1.84 -15.29
CA LEU A 212 -1.33 -2.24 -15.38
C LEU A 212 -0.90 -2.19 -16.85
N ASP A 213 -0.08 -1.21 -17.22
CA ASP A 213 0.56 -1.15 -18.54
C ASP A 213 1.81 -2.01 -18.52
N LEU A 214 1.81 -3.10 -19.28
CA LEU A 214 2.92 -4.06 -19.34
C LEU A 214 3.73 -3.89 -20.63
N CYS A 215 5.01 -4.23 -20.54
CA CYS A 215 5.94 -4.09 -21.66
C CYS A 215 5.50 -4.91 -22.87
N GLY A 216 5.53 -4.28 -24.04
CA GLY A 216 5.13 -4.92 -25.29
C GLY A 216 6.27 -5.60 -26.06
N GLU A 217 7.53 -5.29 -25.73
CA GLU A 217 8.67 -5.89 -26.43
C GLU A 217 9.10 -7.22 -25.81
N GLU A 218 9.49 -8.17 -26.67
CA GLU A 218 9.92 -9.52 -26.27
C GLU A 218 11.14 -9.50 -25.31
N ARG A 219 12.07 -8.54 -25.50
CA ARG A 219 13.23 -8.37 -24.60
C ARG A 219 12.83 -8.08 -23.15
N TYR A 220 11.60 -7.60 -22.91
CA TYR A 220 11.04 -7.30 -21.59
C TYR A 220 10.01 -8.33 -21.13
N LEU A 221 9.92 -9.51 -21.77
CA LEU A 221 8.96 -10.56 -21.40
C LEU A 221 9.06 -10.98 -19.92
N LYS A 222 10.28 -11.02 -19.37
CA LYS A 222 10.49 -11.30 -17.93
C LYS A 222 9.82 -10.25 -17.05
N THR A 223 9.90 -8.98 -17.43
CA THR A 223 9.23 -7.88 -16.76
C THR A 223 7.72 -8.03 -16.86
N THR A 224 7.19 -8.36 -18.04
CA THR A 224 5.75 -8.61 -18.23
C THR A 224 5.24 -9.79 -17.38
N LEU A 225 5.99 -10.90 -17.33
CA LEU A 225 5.65 -12.06 -16.49
C LEU A 225 5.67 -11.70 -15.01
N TYR A 226 6.68 -10.96 -14.55
CA TYR A 226 6.72 -10.44 -13.18
C TYR A 226 5.53 -9.53 -12.91
N GLY A 227 5.15 -8.67 -13.86
CA GLY A 227 3.98 -7.80 -13.74
C GLY A 227 2.68 -8.59 -13.53
N LEU A 228 2.51 -9.70 -14.25
CA LEU A 228 1.34 -10.56 -14.08
C LEU A 228 1.35 -11.33 -12.76
N THR A 229 2.49 -11.88 -12.35
CA THR A 229 2.56 -12.71 -11.15
C THR A 229 2.59 -11.89 -9.86
N ALA A 230 3.31 -10.77 -9.84
CA ALA A 230 3.45 -9.93 -8.65
C ALA A 230 2.20 -9.10 -8.36
N HIS A 231 1.54 -8.59 -9.40
CA HIS A 231 0.36 -7.72 -9.23
C HIS A 231 -0.96 -8.49 -9.27
N ALA A 232 -0.94 -9.76 -9.71
CA ALA A 232 -2.06 -10.70 -9.74
C ALA A 232 -3.37 -10.05 -10.25
N PRO A 233 -3.41 -9.61 -11.53
CA PRO A 233 -4.57 -8.91 -12.07
C PRO A 233 -5.80 -9.82 -12.18
N ASP A 234 -6.98 -9.26 -11.96
CA ASP A 234 -8.26 -9.95 -12.12
C ASP A 234 -8.58 -10.20 -13.59
N PHE A 235 -8.21 -9.26 -14.46
CA PHE A 235 -8.46 -9.31 -15.90
C PHE A 235 -7.21 -8.97 -16.71
N ALA A 236 -7.14 -9.50 -17.92
CA ALA A 236 -6.15 -9.12 -18.90
C ALA A 236 -6.83 -8.70 -20.22
N ILE A 237 -6.37 -7.59 -20.79
CA ILE A 237 -6.75 -7.09 -22.11
C ILE A 237 -5.57 -7.34 -23.05
N LEU A 238 -5.80 -8.11 -24.11
CA LEU A 238 -4.82 -8.35 -25.16
C LEU A 238 -5.05 -7.38 -26.31
N ALA A 239 -4.19 -6.38 -26.44
CA ALA A 239 -4.19 -5.43 -27.55
C ALA A 239 -3.46 -6.02 -28.76
N VAL A 240 -4.20 -6.20 -29.85
CA VAL A 240 -3.69 -6.73 -31.13
C VAL A 240 -3.82 -5.65 -32.19
N ARG A 241 -2.74 -5.46 -32.94
CA ARG A 241 -2.70 -4.57 -34.11
C ARG A 241 -3.63 -5.09 -35.20
N ALA A 242 -4.56 -4.26 -35.69
CA ALA A 242 -5.46 -4.64 -36.77
C ALA A 242 -4.74 -4.83 -38.12
N ASP A 243 -3.56 -4.23 -38.28
CA ASP A 243 -2.75 -4.27 -39.51
C ASP A 243 -1.71 -5.41 -39.52
N GLN A 244 -1.61 -6.21 -38.46
CA GLN A 244 -0.71 -7.37 -38.41
C GLN A 244 -1.51 -8.68 -38.31
N PRO A 245 -1.22 -9.68 -39.16
CA PRO A 245 -1.80 -11.00 -38.99
C PRO A 245 -1.29 -11.62 -37.68
N VAL A 246 -2.19 -12.23 -36.92
CA VAL A 246 -1.83 -13.01 -35.73
C VAL A 246 -0.97 -14.19 -36.19
N ILE A 247 0.31 -14.20 -35.83
CA ILE A 247 1.18 -15.34 -36.10
C ILE A 247 0.72 -16.47 -35.18
N THR A 248 -0.14 -17.34 -35.68
CA THR A 248 -0.43 -18.62 -35.03
C THR A 248 0.82 -19.49 -35.20
N SER A 249 1.53 -19.74 -34.10
CA SER A 249 2.58 -20.76 -34.04
C SER A 249 1.94 -22.14 -34.19
N GLY A 250 1.66 -22.51 -35.44
CA GLY A 250 1.02 -23.76 -35.80
C GLY A 250 0.96 -23.93 -37.31
N GLY A 251 2.07 -24.34 -37.93
CA GLY A 251 2.04 -24.82 -39.31
C GLY A 251 3.37 -24.86 -40.06
N ALA A 252 3.79 -26.10 -40.37
CA ALA A 252 4.71 -26.49 -41.43
C ALA A 252 6.20 -26.14 -41.29
N GLY A 253 6.95 -27.09 -40.73
CA GLY A 253 8.25 -27.41 -41.30
C GLY A 253 8.06 -27.83 -42.75
N SER A 254 8.29 -26.92 -43.69
CA SER A 254 8.47 -27.27 -45.08
C SER A 254 9.92 -27.70 -45.27
N ASN A 255 10.10 -29.00 -45.37
CA ASN A 255 11.25 -29.62 -46.02
C ASN A 255 11.51 -28.94 -47.37
N SER A 256 12.74 -28.49 -47.61
CA SER A 256 13.27 -28.37 -48.97
C SER A 256 14.73 -28.84 -48.96
N GLY A 257 14.88 -30.15 -49.11
CA GLY A 257 16.03 -30.72 -49.79
C GLY A 257 15.78 -30.67 -51.29
N GLY A 258 16.76 -30.14 -52.02
CA GLY A 258 16.85 -30.02 -53.47
C GLY A 258 18.16 -29.36 -53.81
#